data_AF-A0A2V5S1Q7-F1
#
_entry.id   AF-A0A2V5S1Q7-F1
#
_cell.length_a   1.000
_cell.length_b   1.000
_cell.length_c   1.000
_cell.angle_alpha   90.00
_cell.angle_beta   90.00
_cell.angle_gamma   90.00
#
_symmetry.space_group_name_H-M   'P 1'
#
loop_
_entity.id
_entity.type
_entity.pdbx_description
1 polymer ?
#
loop_
_entity_poly.entity_id
_entity_poly.type
_entity_poly.pdbx_seq_one_letter_code
_entity_poly.pdbx_strand_id
1 'polypeptide(L)'
;MSVDVTKPDVKLGLDLLSDVLLNATMPEKAITREKEIQIAAIQQEEEQLTTVARNIMRQALFPQHPYALRSNGSVESVQGLTQKDLLEFRDRYVVAKNGVVFVFGDVKASEMKQLLEQTLGK
;
A
#
# COMPACT_ATOMS: atom_id res chain seq x y z
N MET A 1 -3.48 -0.04 -5.44
CA MET A 1 -2.60 0.53 -6.46
C MET A 1 -3.34 0.49 -7.79
N SER A 2 -3.33 1.58 -8.56
CA SER A 2 -3.94 1.65 -9.89
C SER A 2 -2.91 2.21 -10.87
N VAL A 3 -3.08 1.91 -12.15
CA VAL A 3 -2.28 2.47 -13.23
C VAL A 3 -3.24 2.88 -14.35
N ASP A 4 -3.14 4.12 -14.78
CA ASP A 4 -3.95 4.70 -15.85
C ASP A 4 -3.06 4.92 -17.07
N VAL A 5 -3.37 4.23 -18.17
CA VAL A 5 -2.53 4.21 -19.38
C VAL A 5 -3.36 4.24 -20.64
N THR A 6 -2.74 4.66 -21.74
CA THR A 6 -3.35 4.56 -23.06
C THR A 6 -3.29 3.11 -23.58
N LYS A 7 -4.18 2.75 -24.51
CA LYS A 7 -4.28 1.39 -25.06
C LYS A 7 -2.94 0.81 -25.58
N PRO A 8 -2.10 1.57 -26.30
CA PRO A 8 -0.77 1.09 -26.72
C PRO A 8 0.16 0.73 -25.54
N ASP A 9 0.00 1.38 -24.40
CA ASP A 9 0.92 1.27 -23.25
C ASP A 9 0.46 0.26 -22.20
N VAL A 10 -0.67 -0.43 -22.41
CA VAL A 10 -1.24 -1.38 -21.44
C VAL A 10 -0.23 -2.41 -20.98
N LYS A 11 0.56 -2.97 -21.90
CA LYS A 11 1.60 -3.94 -21.57
C LYS A 11 2.67 -3.32 -20.66
N LEU A 12 3.19 -2.15 -21.03
CA LEU A 12 4.21 -1.44 -20.25
C LEU A 12 3.68 -1.08 -18.86
N GLY A 13 2.44 -0.60 -18.76
CA GLY A 13 1.80 -0.27 -17.48
C GLY A 13 1.65 -1.50 -16.58
N LEU A 14 1.28 -2.65 -17.14
CA LEU A 14 1.18 -3.90 -16.40
C LEU A 14 2.56 -4.43 -15.97
N ASP A 15 3.58 -4.34 -16.83
CA ASP A 15 4.95 -4.74 -16.51
C ASP A 15 5.49 -3.92 -15.33
N LEU A 16 5.29 -2.59 -15.35
CA LEU A 16 5.69 -1.71 -14.25
C LEU A 16 4.90 -1.98 -12.97
N LEU A 17 3.58 -2.16 -13.07
CA LEU A 17 2.74 -2.49 -11.92
C LEU A 17 3.21 -3.80 -11.28
N SER A 18 3.49 -4.81 -12.10
CA SER A 18 3.99 -6.11 -11.65
C SER A 18 5.36 -5.99 -10.98
N ASP A 19 6.28 -5.20 -11.53
CA ASP A 19 7.61 -5.00 -10.95
C ASP A 19 7.53 -4.33 -9.57
N VAL A 20 6.69 -3.30 -9.44
CA VAL A 20 6.47 -2.62 -8.16
C VAL A 20 5.83 -3.55 -7.12
N LEU A 21 4.88 -4.40 -7.51
CA LEU A 21 4.23 -5.32 -6.58
C LEU A 21 5.15 -6.46 -6.13
N LEU A 22 5.88 -7.07 -7.08
CA LEU A 22 6.60 -8.32 -6.84
C LEU A 22 8.07 -8.10 -6.45
N ASN A 23 8.71 -7.04 -6.97
CA ASN A 23 10.15 -6.83 -6.85
C ASN A 23 10.53 -5.57 -6.05
N ALA A 24 9.60 -4.98 -5.28
CA ALA A 24 9.88 -3.80 -4.47
C ALA A 24 11.04 -4.04 -3.48
N THR A 25 12.19 -3.38 -3.70
CA THR A 25 13.42 -3.60 -2.93
C THR A 25 13.48 -2.84 -1.60
N MET A 26 12.57 -1.88 -1.38
CA MET A 26 12.46 -1.06 -0.17
C MET A 26 13.81 -0.50 0.32
N PRO A 27 14.56 0.27 -0.49
CA PRO A 27 15.92 0.69 -0.13
C PRO A 27 15.93 1.60 1.11
N GLU A 28 16.87 1.39 2.03
CA GLU A 28 16.97 2.09 3.32
C GLU A 28 16.89 3.62 3.20
N LYS A 29 17.58 4.22 2.21
CA LYS A 29 17.53 5.67 1.97
C LYS A 29 16.11 6.17 1.65
N ALA A 30 15.33 5.40 0.89
CA ALA A 30 13.94 5.74 0.59
C ALA A 30 13.07 5.57 1.84
N ILE A 31 13.27 4.49 2.60
CA ILE A 31 12.53 4.26 3.86
C ILE A 31 12.74 5.43 4.83
N THR A 32 13.98 5.87 5.05
CA THR A 32 14.26 7.02 5.93
C THR A 32 13.49 8.26 5.50
N ARG A 33 13.49 8.57 4.20
CA ARG A 33 12.75 9.71 3.66
C ARG A 33 11.24 9.55 3.83
N GLU A 34 10.68 8.37 3.53
CA GLU A 34 9.24 8.13 3.68
C GLU A 34 8.81 8.15 5.16
N LYS A 35 9.66 7.73 6.09
CA LYS A 35 9.41 7.89 7.54
C LYS A 35 9.28 9.36 7.94
N GLU A 36 10.16 10.23 7.45
CA GLU A 36 10.10 11.67 7.73
C GLU A 36 8.78 12.27 7.23
N ILE A 37 8.37 11.91 6.00
CA ILE A 37 7.10 12.35 5.40
C ILE A 37 5.91 11.84 6.23
N GLN A 38 5.91 10.56 6.60
CA GLN A 38 4.84 9.94 7.39
C GLN A 38 4.73 10.57 8.79
N ILE A 39 5.85 10.84 9.46
CA ILE A 39 5.87 11.49 10.78
C ILE A 39 5.30 12.92 10.68
N ALA A 40 5.68 13.68 9.65
CA ALA A 40 5.12 15.01 9.42
C ALA A 40 3.60 14.96 9.18
N ALA A 41 3.12 13.97 8.40
CA ALA A 41 1.69 13.77 8.19
C ALA A 41 0.94 13.42 9.48
N ILE A 42 1.51 12.58 10.34
CA ILE A 42 0.94 12.24 11.65
C ILE A 42 0.83 13.50 12.53
N GLN A 43 1.88 14.32 12.58
CA GLN A 43 1.87 15.57 13.36
C GLN A 43 0.80 16.54 12.86
N GLN A 44 0.66 16.69 11.55
CA GLN A 44 -0.38 17.51 10.95
C GLN A 44 -1.79 17.00 11.28
N GLU A 45 -1.99 15.68 11.37
CA GLU A 45 -3.28 15.10 11.79
C GLU A 45 -3.63 15.38 13.25
N GLU A 46 -2.62 15.51 14.13
CA GLU A 46 -2.83 15.83 15.54
C GLU A 46 -3.31 17.27 15.77
N GLU A 47 -3.10 18.16 14.81
CA GLU A 47 -3.67 19.51 14.80
C GLU A 47 -5.15 19.54 14.36
N GLN A 48 -5.65 18.45 13.78
CA GLN A 48 -7.04 18.35 13.33
C GLN A 48 -7.94 17.75 14.42
N LEU A 49 -8.73 18.59 15.08
CA LEU A 49 -9.62 18.19 16.19
C LEU A 49 -10.53 17.00 15.86
N THR A 50 -11.06 16.95 14.63
CA THR A 50 -11.94 15.87 14.17
C THR A 50 -11.21 14.53 14.09
N THR A 51 -9.95 14.53 13.64
CA THR A 51 -9.10 13.35 13.57
C THR A 51 -8.73 12.85 14.97
N VAL A 52 -8.35 13.76 15.86
CA VAL A 52 -8.05 13.44 17.27
C VAL A 52 -9.26 12.81 17.96
N ALA A 53 -10.43 13.43 17.85
CA ALA A 53 -11.68 12.90 18.42
C ALA A 53 -12.01 11.51 17.88
N ARG A 54 -11.86 11.29 16.58
CA ARG A 54 -12.07 9.98 15.94
C ARG A 54 -11.11 8.92 16.47
N ASN A 55 -9.84 9.27 16.68
CA ASN A 55 -8.83 8.34 17.20
C ASN A 55 -9.15 7.92 18.64
N ILE A 56 -9.52 8.88 19.51
CA ILE A 56 -9.94 8.61 20.89
C ILE A 56 -11.19 7.72 20.90
N MET A 57 -12.19 8.05 20.09
CA MET A 57 -13.42 7.27 19.98
C MET A 57 -13.14 5.83 19.54
N ARG A 58 -12.28 5.61 18.53
CA ARG A 58 -11.90 4.26 18.09
C ARG A 58 -11.22 3.46 19.20
N GLN A 59 -10.32 4.07 19.95
CA GLN A 59 -9.67 3.42 21.10
C GLN A 59 -10.67 3.03 22.18
N ALA A 60 -11.64 3.89 22.49
CA ALA A 60 -12.68 3.60 23.47
C ALA A 60 -13.64 2.48 23.01
N LEU A 61 -13.99 2.45 21.72
CA LEU A 61 -14.88 1.43 21.15
C LEU A 61 -14.19 0.07 20.97
N PHE A 62 -12.88 0.05 20.74
CA PHE A 62 -12.14 -1.17 20.36
C PHE A 62 -10.87 -1.42 21.21
N PRO A 63 -10.92 -1.44 22.56
CA PRO A 63 -9.74 -1.27 23.41
C PRO A 63 -8.57 -2.25 23.16
N GLN A 64 -8.87 -3.50 22.80
CA GLN A 64 -7.87 -4.55 22.52
C GLN A 64 -7.99 -5.08 21.09
N HIS A 65 -8.79 -4.44 20.23
CA HIS A 65 -9.05 -4.92 18.89
C HIS A 65 -8.28 -4.08 17.86
N PRO A 66 -7.76 -4.67 16.75
CA PRO A 66 -7.00 -3.93 15.73
C PRO A 66 -7.71 -2.70 15.14
N TYR A 67 -9.03 -2.58 15.29
CA TYR A 67 -9.80 -1.40 14.85
C TYR A 67 -9.55 -0.14 15.69
N ALA A 68 -8.93 -0.26 16.86
CA ALA A 68 -8.42 0.89 17.61
C ALA A 68 -7.14 1.48 17.00
N LEU A 69 -6.47 0.77 16.10
CA LEU A 69 -5.22 1.24 15.50
C LEU A 69 -5.47 2.45 14.59
N ARG A 70 -4.56 3.41 14.67
CA ARG A 70 -4.50 4.55 13.74
C ARG A 70 -4.02 4.03 12.38
N SER A 71 -4.69 4.41 11.30
CA SER A 71 -4.30 3.98 9.94
C SER A 71 -2.89 4.43 9.56
N ASN A 72 -2.48 5.60 10.05
CA ASN A 72 -1.17 6.18 9.79
C ASN A 72 -0.09 5.76 10.81
N GLY A 73 -0.45 4.95 11.81
CA GLY A 73 0.40 4.63 12.94
C GLY A 73 0.56 5.77 13.95
N SER A 74 1.54 5.62 14.83
CA SER A 74 2.08 6.67 15.72
C SER A 74 3.53 6.99 15.33
N VAL A 75 4.04 8.13 15.82
CA VAL A 75 5.44 8.53 15.58
C VAL A 75 6.40 7.43 16.02
N GLU A 76 6.15 6.83 17.19
CA GLU A 76 6.98 5.75 17.75
C GLU A 76 6.95 4.50 16.86
N SER A 77 5.75 4.12 16.39
CA SER A 77 5.62 2.94 15.52
C SER A 77 6.35 3.13 14.19
N VAL A 78 6.27 4.32 13.57
CA VAL A 78 6.91 4.63 12.29
C VAL A 78 8.43 4.70 12.44
N GLN A 79 8.91 5.31 13.53
CA GLN A 79 10.35 5.34 13.84
C GLN A 79 10.93 3.92 13.97
N GLY A 80 10.18 3.01 14.61
CA GLY A 80 10.59 1.62 14.84
C GLY A 80 10.59 0.71 13.62
N LEU A 81 9.93 1.07 12.50
CA LEU A 81 9.86 0.22 11.31
C LEU A 81 11.25 0.01 10.68
N THR A 82 11.59 -1.22 10.32
CA THR A 82 12.83 -1.53 9.61
C THR A 82 12.56 -1.95 8.17
N GLN A 83 13.58 -1.93 7.31
CA GLN A 83 13.46 -2.50 5.95
C GLN A 83 12.96 -3.95 5.99
N LYS A 84 13.44 -4.73 6.97
CA LYS A 84 13.02 -6.12 7.16
C LYS A 84 11.52 -6.21 7.44
N ASP A 85 10.98 -5.37 8.31
CA ASP A 85 9.53 -5.38 8.62
C ASP A 85 8.68 -5.10 7.38
N LEU A 86 9.13 -4.18 6.52
CA LEU A 86 8.44 -3.84 5.27
C LEU A 86 8.49 -4.99 4.25
N LEU A 87 9.64 -5.65 4.13
CA LEU A 87 9.79 -6.81 3.25
C LEU A 87 8.96 -8.00 3.75
N GLU A 88 8.98 -8.28 5.06
CA GLU A 88 8.16 -9.33 5.66
C GLU A 88 6.66 -9.03 5.51
N PHE A 89 6.25 -7.77 5.65
CA PHE A 89 4.87 -7.35 5.40
C PHE A 89 4.47 -7.58 3.94
N ARG A 90 5.31 -7.16 2.97
CA ARG A 90 5.09 -7.39 1.54
C ARG A 90 4.90 -8.89 1.27
N ASP A 91 5.85 -9.71 1.69
CA ASP A 91 5.86 -11.15 1.40
C ASP A 91 4.70 -11.90 2.05
N ARG A 92 4.22 -11.40 3.19
CA ARG A 92 3.08 -12.00 3.90
C ARG A 92 1.73 -11.61 3.30
N TYR A 93 1.56 -10.35 2.90
CA TYR A 93 0.23 -9.80 2.59
C TYR A 93 0.02 -9.48 1.11
N VAL A 94 1.07 -9.13 0.35
CA VAL A 94 1.00 -8.83 -1.09
C VAL A 94 1.15 -10.14 -1.87
N VAL A 95 0.12 -10.97 -1.79
CA VAL A 95 0.07 -12.31 -2.40
C VAL A 95 -1.20 -12.47 -3.22
N ALA A 96 -1.15 -13.30 -4.28
CA ALA A 96 -2.26 -13.47 -5.21
C ALA A 96 -3.59 -13.85 -4.52
N LYS A 97 -3.55 -14.69 -3.47
CA LYS A 97 -4.74 -15.09 -2.70
C LYS A 97 -5.47 -13.94 -1.99
N ASN A 98 -4.78 -12.82 -1.75
CA ASN A 98 -5.35 -11.62 -1.13
C ASN A 98 -5.65 -10.52 -2.16
N GLY A 99 -5.37 -10.76 -3.45
CA GLY A 99 -5.45 -9.77 -4.51
C GLY A 99 -6.72 -9.89 -5.34
N VAL A 100 -7.26 -8.74 -5.77
CA VAL A 100 -8.30 -8.64 -6.79
C VAL A 100 -7.84 -7.61 -7.81
N VAL A 101 -7.86 -7.98 -9.10
CA VAL A 101 -7.52 -7.06 -10.20
C VAL A 101 -8.81 -6.63 -10.89
N PHE A 102 -8.97 -5.31 -11.04
CA PHE A 102 -10.04 -4.69 -11.80
C PHE A 102 -9.45 -3.91 -12.97
N VAL A 103 -10.06 -4.04 -14.15
CA VAL A 103 -9.63 -3.35 -15.37
C VAL A 103 -10.86 -2.72 -16.03
N PHE A 104 -10.73 -1.47 -16.44
CA PHE A 104 -11.79 -0.72 -17.12
C PHE A 104 -11.20 0.10 -18.26
N GLY A 105 -11.90 0.15 -19.41
CA GLY A 105 -11.48 0.92 -20.59
C GLY A 105 -11.68 0.15 -21.90
N ASP A 106 -10.99 0.60 -22.96
CA ASP A 106 -10.98 -0.05 -24.28
C ASP A 106 -10.05 -1.28 -24.29
N VAL A 107 -10.51 -2.37 -23.68
CA VAL A 107 -9.78 -3.64 -23.54
C VAL A 107 -10.67 -4.84 -23.80
N LYS A 108 -10.10 -5.96 -24.26
CA LYS A 108 -10.80 -7.24 -24.30
C LYS A 108 -10.45 -8.07 -23.08
N ALA A 109 -11.48 -8.60 -22.41
CA ALA A 109 -11.31 -9.37 -21.18
C ALA A 109 -10.38 -10.59 -21.36
N SER A 110 -10.48 -11.30 -22.49
CA SER A 110 -9.62 -12.46 -22.77
C SER A 110 -8.14 -12.09 -22.92
N GLU A 111 -7.86 -10.99 -23.65
CA GLU A 111 -6.50 -10.49 -23.85
C GLU A 111 -5.89 -10.01 -22.52
N MET A 112 -6.68 -9.30 -21.71
CA MET A 112 -6.24 -8.84 -20.39
C MET A 112 -6.00 -9.98 -19.42
N LYS A 113 -6.86 -11.00 -19.41
CA LYS A 113 -6.67 -12.18 -18.56
C LYS A 113 -5.34 -12.87 -18.87
N GLN A 114 -5.06 -13.09 -20.14
CA GLN A 114 -3.80 -13.72 -20.56
C GLN A 114 -2.58 -12.88 -20.16
N LEU A 115 -2.64 -11.56 -20.35
CA LEU A 115 -1.55 -10.67 -20.00
C LEU A 115 -1.29 -10.62 -18.49
N LEU A 116 -2.36 -10.58 -17.68
CA LEU A 116 -2.28 -10.60 -16.22
C LEU A 116 -1.73 -11.94 -15.70
N GLU A 117 -2.12 -13.07 -16.31
CA GLU A 117 -1.57 -14.39 -15.97
C GLU A 117 -0.07 -14.48 -16.27
N GLN A 118 0.40 -13.85 -17.35
CA GLN A 118 1.82 -13.82 -17.71
C GLN A 118 2.67 -12.94 -16.80
N THR A 119 2.12 -11.82 -16.32
CA THR A 119 2.86 -10.86 -15.48
C THR A 119 2.78 -11.20 -14.00
N LEU A 120 1.57 -11.43 -13.48
CA LEU A 120 1.28 -11.62 -12.06
C LEU A 120 1.09 -13.09 -11.65
N GLY A 121 0.97 -14.02 -12.60
CA GLY A 121 0.77 -15.46 -12.32
C GLY A 121 2.04 -16.24 -11.98
N LYS A 122 3.13 -15.55 -11.65
CA LYS A 122 4.42 -16.15 -11.24
C LYS A 122 4.43 -16.54 -9.77
#